data_AF-A0A132B5L5-F1
#
_entry.id   AF-A0A132B5L5-F1
#
_cell.length_a   1.000
_cell.length_b   1.000
_cell.length_c   1.000
_cell.angle_alpha   90.00
_cell.angle_beta   90.00
_cell.angle_gamma   90.00
#
_symmetry.space_group_name_H-M   'P 1'
#
loop_
_entity.id
_entity.type
_entity.pdbx_description
1 polymer ?
#
loop_
_entity_poly.entity_id
_entity_poly.type
_entity_poly.pdbx_seq_one_letter_code
_entity_poly.pdbx_strand_id
1 'polypeptide(L)'
;MITTAGFLFSLGGALSGVAIHHGLFIHGEWHHQAPNILRSYAGIFGCVAISQMFIYGSNATSILTSGLVVASILHVFSLIASILVYRGLFHRLNNANFDGPWWARYTKIWQIWENRHSKNHLYLHKLYQKYGDVVRTGPAEVTVFIPEAHEAVGGRQSECIKSEFYDLLWPEQALFAARNKAVHAKRRKDWQYGFSPSAIQYHEAKVLKWIDELDRQLEGKAKDGSIVDATEFLLWFTFDIMGDFTFSKSFGMLESQKWHNIIVKTQNARTLLGPLTATPWLLHIGVKLLPRILWVKDWYESVEWCQAQMEERLSNGSQPGVPDLTSFFMENNKGDKADPWLRGDSLLAILAGSEPTAQILAAIFHELSMHPKHIDKIREELSEVCITDFKALTDLPHLNAVIQEAMRLHPNLLTGGSRKTTENGVTIGDVYIPPHITVITPHYTIARREDCFEQGTKFIPERWTTKPEMVRNPKGHIPFSIGQYNCIGQHLAWRIMRYTVARIVWRYTFHLAPGYDGHNMEGDKVDRFTAFPGIVPLCFKLRD
;
A
#
# COMPACT_ATOMS: atom_id res chain seq x y z
N MET A 1 35.07 -33.06 30.81
CA MET A 1 34.06 -33.07 31.90
C MET A 1 33.55 -31.65 32.08
N ILE A 2 32.26 -31.40 31.88
CA ILE A 2 31.64 -30.10 32.18
C ILE A 2 31.73 -29.91 33.70
N THR A 3 32.32 -28.81 34.17
CA THR A 3 32.35 -28.49 35.60
C THR A 3 30.93 -28.21 36.09
N THR A 4 30.63 -28.46 37.36
CA THR A 4 29.29 -28.18 37.95
C THR A 4 28.83 -26.74 37.68
N ALA A 5 29.76 -25.79 37.73
CA ALA A 5 29.51 -24.39 37.37
C ALA A 5 29.14 -24.23 35.88
N GLY A 6 29.89 -24.86 34.96
CA GLY A 6 29.57 -24.83 33.52
C GLY A 6 28.20 -25.44 33.18
N PHE A 7 27.81 -26.49 33.90
CA PHE A 7 26.48 -27.09 33.78
C PHE A 7 25.38 -26.12 34.21
N LEU A 8 25.54 -25.46 35.37
CA LEU A 8 24.57 -24.48 35.87
C LEU A 8 24.41 -23.28 34.94
N PHE A 9 25.51 -22.75 34.38
CA PHE A 9 25.43 -21.68 33.37
C PHE A 9 24.67 -22.13 32.12
N SER A 10 24.95 -23.35 31.64
CA SER A 10 24.29 -23.88 30.45
C SER A 10 22.79 -24.06 30.67
N LEU A 11 22.41 -24.64 31.81
CA LEU A 11 21.01 -24.83 32.20
C LEU A 11 20.29 -23.49 32.39
N GLY A 12 20.92 -22.54 33.08
CA GLY A 12 20.37 -21.19 33.28
C GLY A 12 20.14 -20.45 31.97
N GLY A 13 21.10 -20.51 31.05
CA GLY A 13 20.96 -19.97 29.69
C GLY A 13 19.75 -20.57 28.97
N ALA A 14 19.67 -21.90 28.90
CA ALA A 14 18.56 -22.57 28.22
C ALA A 14 17.18 -22.29 28.85
N LEU A 15 17.06 -22.32 30.18
CA LEU A 15 15.80 -22.03 30.87
C LEU A 15 15.36 -20.58 30.68
N SER A 16 16.31 -19.63 30.69
CA SER A 16 15.99 -18.21 30.51
C SER A 16 15.41 -17.90 29.13
N GLY A 17 15.87 -18.56 28.05
CA GLY A 17 15.31 -18.35 26.72
C GLY A 17 13.86 -18.83 26.61
N VAL A 18 13.57 -20.01 27.17
CA VAL A 18 12.19 -20.54 27.26
C VAL A 18 11.32 -19.65 28.14
N ALA A 19 11.82 -19.22 29.30
CA ALA A 19 11.08 -18.35 30.22
C ALA A 19 10.73 -17.00 29.58
N ILE A 20 11.68 -16.36 28.87
CA ILE A 20 11.41 -15.10 28.17
C ILE A 20 10.41 -15.30 27.03
N HIS A 21 10.48 -16.40 26.29
CA HIS A 21 9.47 -16.67 25.27
C HIS A 21 8.06 -16.73 25.85
N HIS A 22 7.86 -17.57 26.87
CA HIS A 22 6.55 -17.81 27.48
C HIS A 22 6.06 -16.66 28.35
N GLY A 23 6.95 -15.90 28.99
CA GLY A 23 6.59 -14.78 29.85
C GLY A 23 6.43 -13.45 29.10
N LEU A 24 7.04 -13.31 27.92
CA LEU A 24 7.11 -12.04 27.21
C LEU A 24 6.72 -12.15 25.73
N PHE A 25 7.50 -12.85 24.91
CA PHE A 25 7.36 -12.76 23.45
C PHE A 25 6.11 -13.43 22.86
N ILE A 26 5.50 -14.36 23.59
CA ILE A 26 4.21 -14.96 23.20
C ILE A 26 3.03 -13.99 23.40
N HIS A 27 3.22 -12.91 24.18
CA HIS A 27 2.18 -11.96 24.55
C HIS A 27 2.35 -10.64 23.80
N GLY A 28 1.32 -10.19 23.10
CA GLY A 28 1.29 -8.88 22.43
C GLY A 28 2.07 -8.79 21.12
N GLU A 29 2.31 -7.55 20.67
CA GLU A 29 2.96 -7.24 19.40
C GLU A 29 4.31 -6.53 19.66
N TRP A 30 5.39 -7.05 19.05
CA TRP A 30 6.76 -6.61 19.34
C TRP A 30 7.46 -5.94 18.14
N HIS A 31 6.77 -5.75 17.01
CA HIS A 31 7.39 -5.34 15.73
C HIS A 31 8.07 -3.97 15.80
N HIS A 32 7.45 -2.98 16.43
CA HIS A 32 8.03 -1.64 16.56
C HIS A 32 9.13 -1.58 17.66
N GLN A 33 9.15 -2.54 18.60
CA GLN A 33 10.19 -2.68 19.62
C GLN A 33 11.40 -3.47 19.12
N ALA A 34 11.33 -4.11 17.95
CA ALA A 34 12.42 -4.92 17.40
C ALA A 34 13.80 -4.21 17.42
N PRO A 35 13.93 -2.91 17.08
CA PRO A 35 15.21 -2.21 17.19
C PRO A 35 15.73 -2.07 18.63
N ASN A 36 14.82 -1.83 19.59
CA ASN A 36 15.17 -1.71 21.00
C ASN A 36 15.60 -3.06 21.56
N ILE A 37 14.85 -4.14 21.24
CA ILE A 37 15.22 -5.51 21.59
C ILE A 37 16.62 -5.83 21.07
N LEU A 38 16.90 -5.55 19.79
CA LEU A 38 18.22 -5.83 19.21
C LEU A 38 19.33 -5.04 19.91
N ARG A 39 19.11 -3.75 20.21
CA ARG A 39 20.07 -2.93 20.98
C ARG A 39 20.31 -3.47 22.38
N SER A 40 19.25 -3.89 23.09
CA SER A 40 19.37 -4.46 24.43
C SER A 40 20.18 -5.75 24.42
N TYR A 41 19.90 -6.68 23.50
CA TYR A 41 20.68 -7.91 23.36
C TYR A 41 22.13 -7.64 22.95
N ALA A 42 22.36 -6.74 21.99
CA ALA A 42 23.71 -6.35 21.57
C ALA A 42 24.51 -5.72 22.71
N GLY A 43 23.88 -4.86 23.52
CA GLY A 43 24.50 -4.25 24.70
C GLY A 43 24.85 -5.28 25.76
N ILE A 44 23.91 -6.17 26.13
CA ILE A 44 24.12 -7.24 27.11
C ILE A 44 25.26 -8.16 26.66
N PHE A 45 25.21 -8.67 25.43
CA PHE A 45 26.24 -9.58 24.93
C PHE A 45 27.59 -8.89 24.69
N GLY A 46 27.59 -7.60 24.34
CA GLY A 46 28.79 -6.78 24.29
C GLY A 46 29.46 -6.65 25.65
N CYS A 47 28.69 -6.35 26.71
CA CYS A 47 29.19 -6.31 28.09
C CYS A 47 29.74 -7.67 28.54
N VAL A 48 29.04 -8.76 28.22
CA VAL A 48 29.53 -10.13 28.49
C VAL A 48 30.87 -10.35 27.76
N ALA A 49 30.95 -10.08 26.46
CA ALA A 49 32.18 -10.27 25.69
C ALA A 49 33.35 -9.45 26.25
N ILE A 50 33.14 -8.16 26.55
CA ILE A 50 34.16 -7.28 27.13
C ILE A 50 34.61 -7.81 28.50
N SER A 51 33.68 -8.21 29.37
CA SER A 51 34.03 -8.79 30.67
C SER A 51 34.88 -10.04 30.55
N GLN A 52 34.59 -10.91 29.56
CA GLN A 52 35.38 -12.11 29.33
C GLN A 52 36.75 -11.79 28.75
N MET A 53 36.87 -10.76 27.91
CA MET A 53 38.17 -10.27 27.43
C MET A 53 39.03 -9.72 28.57
N PHE A 54 38.44 -9.03 29.55
CA PHE A 54 39.19 -8.58 30.74
C PHE A 54 39.68 -9.74 31.61
N ILE A 55 38.88 -10.81 31.73
CA ILE A 55 39.22 -11.98 32.58
C ILE A 55 40.24 -12.89 31.89
N TYR A 56 40.05 -13.19 30.60
CA TYR A 56 40.83 -14.20 29.88
C TYR A 56 41.83 -13.63 28.86
N GLY A 57 41.96 -12.30 28.79
CA GLY A 57 42.84 -11.62 27.84
C GLY A 57 42.40 -11.84 26.39
N SER A 58 43.35 -12.08 25.49
CA SER A 58 43.12 -12.35 24.07
C SER A 58 42.90 -13.83 23.73
N ASN A 59 42.78 -14.72 24.73
CA ASN A 59 42.59 -16.15 24.50
C ASN A 59 41.14 -16.45 24.07
N ALA A 60 40.92 -16.50 22.76
CA ALA A 60 39.61 -16.73 22.16
C ALA A 60 38.94 -18.03 22.63
N THR A 61 39.70 -19.11 22.80
CA THR A 61 39.17 -20.41 23.24
C THR A 61 38.61 -20.33 24.65
N SER A 62 39.32 -19.70 25.58
CA SER A 62 38.86 -19.50 26.95
C SER A 62 37.62 -18.60 27.03
N ILE A 63 37.57 -17.56 26.20
CA ILE A 63 36.40 -16.67 26.11
C ILE A 63 35.17 -17.42 25.59
N LEU A 64 35.32 -18.16 24.48
CA LEU A 64 34.21 -18.87 23.84
C LEU A 64 33.67 -20.02 24.69
N THR A 65 34.53 -20.63 25.50
CA THR A 65 34.15 -21.72 26.42
C THR A 65 33.74 -21.22 27.80
N SER A 66 33.80 -19.91 28.05
CA SER A 66 33.36 -19.32 29.31
C SER A 66 31.87 -19.56 29.55
N GLY A 67 31.50 -19.83 30.81
CA GLY A 67 30.12 -20.15 31.18
C GLY A 67 29.12 -19.07 30.76
N LEU A 68 29.49 -17.78 30.84
CA LEU A 68 28.62 -16.67 30.46
C LEU A 68 28.36 -16.58 28.95
N VAL A 69 29.38 -16.82 28.12
CA VAL A 69 29.22 -16.85 26.65
C VAL A 69 28.38 -18.06 26.24
N VAL A 70 28.66 -19.24 26.80
CA VAL A 70 27.86 -20.45 26.57
C VAL A 70 26.41 -20.25 27.00
N ALA A 71 26.17 -19.66 28.18
CA ALA A 71 24.83 -19.33 28.65
C ALA A 71 24.09 -18.37 27.70
N SER A 72 24.79 -17.37 27.16
CA SER A 72 24.24 -16.39 26.23
C SER A 72 23.83 -17.03 24.88
N ILE A 73 24.68 -17.93 24.36
CA ILE A 73 24.37 -18.69 23.12
C ILE A 73 23.16 -19.61 23.36
N LEU A 74 23.16 -20.35 24.47
CA LEU A 74 22.06 -21.25 24.82
C LEU A 74 20.75 -20.50 25.10
N HIS A 75 20.82 -19.28 25.64
CA HIS A 75 19.67 -18.39 25.78
C HIS A 75 19.02 -18.07 24.44
N VAL A 76 19.80 -17.59 23.47
CA VAL A 76 19.26 -17.26 22.13
C VAL A 76 18.76 -18.51 21.41
N PHE A 77 19.51 -19.61 21.48
CA PHE A 77 19.12 -20.87 20.85
C PHE A 77 17.81 -21.41 21.42
N SER A 78 17.69 -21.50 22.75
CA SER A 78 16.48 -22.00 23.42
C SER A 78 15.28 -21.08 23.21
N LEU A 79 15.49 -19.75 23.18
CA LEU A 79 14.46 -18.78 22.82
C LEU A 79 13.90 -19.03 21.41
N ILE A 80 14.77 -19.13 20.40
CA ILE A 80 14.36 -19.39 19.02
C ILE A 80 13.69 -20.76 18.90
N ALA A 81 14.29 -21.80 19.49
CA ALA A 81 13.72 -23.14 19.48
C ALA A 81 12.33 -23.18 20.13
N SER A 82 12.15 -22.53 21.29
CA SER A 82 10.86 -22.44 21.98
C SER A 82 9.81 -21.74 21.12
N ILE A 83 10.16 -20.65 20.45
CA ILE A 83 9.27 -19.94 19.50
C ILE A 83 8.87 -20.86 18.34
N LEU A 84 9.83 -21.57 17.73
CA LEU A 84 9.56 -22.44 16.59
C LEU A 84 8.69 -23.65 16.97
N VAL A 85 8.96 -24.27 18.12
CA VAL A 85 8.14 -25.38 18.65
C VAL A 85 6.72 -24.91 18.94
N TYR A 86 6.55 -23.75 19.59
CA TYR A 86 5.24 -23.16 19.82
C TYR A 86 4.48 -22.89 18.52
N ARG A 87 5.13 -22.24 17.56
CA ARG A 87 4.52 -21.92 16.25
C ARG A 87 4.12 -23.17 15.45
N GLY A 88 4.95 -24.20 15.50
CA GLY A 88 4.75 -25.46 14.78
C GLY A 88 3.67 -26.34 15.39
N LEU A 89 3.60 -26.43 16.71
CA LEU A 89 2.75 -27.42 17.41
C LEU A 89 1.59 -26.80 18.19
N PHE A 90 1.80 -25.68 18.87
CA PHE A 90 0.86 -25.14 19.86
C PHE A 90 0.11 -23.87 19.40
N HIS A 91 0.46 -23.32 18.24
CA HIS A 91 -0.18 -22.12 17.73
C HIS A 91 -1.64 -22.38 17.37
N ARG A 92 -2.52 -21.43 17.71
CA ARG A 92 -3.99 -21.52 17.52
C ARG A 92 -4.43 -21.89 16.10
N LEU A 93 -3.67 -21.50 15.08
CA LEU A 93 -3.97 -21.84 13.68
C LEU A 93 -3.75 -23.33 13.34
N ASN A 94 -3.06 -24.10 14.18
CA ASN A 94 -2.91 -25.54 13.97
C ASN A 94 -4.24 -26.28 14.15
N ASN A 95 -5.09 -25.81 15.07
CA ASN A 95 -6.41 -26.40 15.31
C ASN A 95 -7.41 -26.05 14.21
N ALA A 96 -7.23 -24.91 13.54
CA ALA A 96 -8.05 -24.49 12.40
C ALA A 96 -7.70 -25.24 11.10
N ASN A 97 -6.57 -25.95 11.08
CA ASN A 97 -6.10 -26.80 9.99
C ASN A 97 -6.11 -26.16 8.58
N PHE A 98 -5.78 -24.86 8.49
CA PHE A 98 -5.64 -24.18 7.20
C PHE A 98 -4.43 -24.68 6.43
N ASP A 99 -4.63 -25.02 5.16
CA ASP A 99 -3.58 -25.43 4.23
C ASP A 99 -2.67 -24.27 3.84
N GLY A 100 -1.48 -24.59 3.35
CA GLY A 100 -0.52 -23.59 2.87
C GLY A 100 0.92 -24.10 2.90
N PRO A 101 1.88 -23.26 2.50
CA PRO A 101 3.29 -23.64 2.55
C PRO A 101 3.72 -24.02 3.98
N TRP A 102 4.39 -25.16 4.15
CA TRP A 102 4.70 -25.69 5.49
C TRP A 102 5.59 -24.75 6.33
N TRP A 103 6.49 -24.02 5.68
CA TRP A 103 7.34 -23.01 6.32
C TRP A 103 6.57 -21.78 6.81
N ALA A 104 5.38 -21.51 6.25
CA ALA A 104 4.52 -20.41 6.68
C ALA A 104 4.07 -20.57 8.13
N ARG A 105 4.07 -21.81 8.65
CA ARG A 105 3.79 -22.07 10.07
C ARG A 105 4.84 -21.46 10.99
N TYR A 106 6.09 -21.36 10.54
CA TYR A 106 7.24 -21.00 11.38
C TYR A 106 7.71 -19.56 11.21
N THR A 107 7.70 -19.05 9.98
CA THR A 107 8.28 -17.73 9.67
C THR A 107 7.60 -17.05 8.49
N LYS A 108 7.82 -15.75 8.33
CA LYS A 108 7.46 -14.92 7.16
C LYS A 108 8.67 -14.60 6.26
N ILE A 109 9.89 -14.94 6.69
CA ILE A 109 11.14 -14.60 5.97
C ILE A 109 11.15 -15.19 4.56
N TRP A 110 10.56 -16.37 4.36
CA TRP A 110 10.43 -16.99 3.05
C TRP A 110 9.69 -16.09 2.05
N GLN A 111 8.71 -15.29 2.51
CA GLN A 111 7.95 -14.41 1.61
C GLN A 111 8.77 -13.22 1.15
N ILE A 112 9.81 -12.81 1.89
CA ILE A 112 10.77 -11.80 1.44
C ILE A 112 11.45 -12.28 0.14
N TRP A 113 11.85 -13.57 0.10
CA TRP A 113 12.47 -14.16 -1.08
C TRP A 113 11.49 -14.27 -2.26
N GLU A 114 10.27 -14.76 -2.00
CA GLU A 114 9.23 -14.86 -3.03
C GLU A 114 8.83 -13.49 -3.59
N ASN A 115 8.83 -12.46 -2.73
CA ASN A 115 8.45 -11.11 -3.07
C ASN A 115 9.62 -10.17 -3.39
N ARG A 116 10.83 -10.70 -3.64
CA ARG A 116 12.02 -9.89 -3.94
C ARG A 116 11.87 -8.99 -5.18
N HIS A 117 10.99 -9.38 -6.11
CA HIS A 117 10.66 -8.59 -7.30
C HIS A 117 9.38 -7.77 -7.15
N SER A 118 8.82 -7.65 -5.93
CA SER A 118 7.57 -6.91 -5.68
C SER A 118 6.38 -7.42 -6.51
N LYS A 119 6.22 -8.75 -6.63
CA LYS A 119 5.14 -9.40 -7.40
C LYS A 119 4.26 -10.28 -6.51
N ASN A 120 4.08 -9.90 -5.24
CA ASN A 120 3.38 -10.71 -4.25
C ASN A 120 1.99 -11.15 -4.69
N HIS A 121 1.24 -10.27 -5.35
CA HIS A 121 -0.10 -10.57 -5.85
C HIS A 121 -0.13 -11.78 -6.79
N LEU A 122 0.87 -11.97 -7.66
CA LEU A 122 1.00 -13.15 -8.52
C LEU A 122 1.33 -14.39 -7.70
N TYR A 123 2.17 -14.24 -6.67
CA TYR A 123 2.50 -15.34 -5.78
C TYR A 123 1.29 -15.79 -4.95
N LEU A 124 0.51 -14.85 -4.40
CA LEU A 124 -0.74 -15.14 -3.70
C LEU A 124 -1.76 -15.76 -4.64
N HIS A 125 -1.84 -15.32 -5.90
CA HIS A 125 -2.67 -15.97 -6.91
C HIS A 125 -2.28 -17.44 -7.14
N LYS A 126 -0.98 -17.75 -7.20
CA LYS A 126 -0.48 -19.13 -7.27
C LYS A 126 -0.83 -19.94 -6.03
N LEU A 127 -0.78 -19.34 -4.83
CA LEU A 127 -1.20 -20.00 -3.60
C LEU A 127 -2.70 -20.33 -3.62
N TYR A 128 -3.54 -19.39 -4.08
CA TYR A 128 -4.96 -19.63 -4.29
C TYR A 128 -5.21 -20.80 -5.23
N GLN A 129 -4.54 -20.81 -6.40
CA GLN A 129 -4.66 -21.92 -7.37
C GLN A 129 -4.24 -23.27 -6.80
N LYS A 130 -3.32 -23.30 -5.83
CA LYS A 130 -2.77 -24.53 -5.24
C LYS A 130 -3.55 -25.03 -4.01
N TYR A 131 -3.94 -24.12 -3.12
CA TYR A 131 -4.47 -24.45 -1.79
C TYR A 131 -5.94 -24.05 -1.61
N GLY A 132 -6.52 -23.28 -2.53
CA GLY A 132 -7.92 -22.86 -2.49
C GLY A 132 -8.16 -21.55 -1.73
N ASP A 133 -9.35 -21.43 -1.17
CA ASP A 133 -9.93 -20.15 -0.74
C ASP A 133 -9.33 -19.54 0.53
N VAL A 134 -8.76 -20.37 1.42
CA VAL A 134 -8.17 -19.93 2.68
C VAL A 134 -6.83 -20.60 2.87
N VAL A 135 -5.76 -19.79 2.93
CA VAL A 135 -4.39 -20.27 2.93
C VAL A 135 -3.62 -19.67 4.11
N ARG A 136 -2.98 -20.50 4.92
CA ARG A 136 -2.04 -20.05 5.95
C ARG A 136 -0.76 -19.54 5.30
N THR A 137 -0.57 -18.22 5.34
CA THR A 137 0.58 -17.51 4.75
C THR A 137 1.54 -16.97 5.80
N GLY A 138 1.31 -17.23 7.08
CA GLY A 138 2.25 -16.88 8.15
C GLY A 138 1.98 -17.59 9.48
N PRO A 139 2.86 -17.37 10.48
CA PRO A 139 2.70 -18.01 11.79
C PRO A 139 1.37 -17.65 12.43
N ALA A 140 1.00 -16.36 12.37
CA ALA A 140 -0.26 -15.78 12.83
C ALA A 140 -0.96 -15.01 11.69
N GLU A 141 -0.94 -15.56 10.48
CA GLU A 141 -1.54 -14.93 9.30
C GLU A 141 -2.23 -15.95 8.39
N VAL A 142 -3.39 -15.56 7.87
CA VAL A 142 -4.12 -16.27 6.81
C VAL A 142 -4.44 -15.32 5.66
N THR A 143 -4.35 -15.81 4.44
CA THR A 143 -4.81 -15.13 3.24
C THR A 143 -6.14 -15.74 2.81
N VAL A 144 -7.14 -14.90 2.60
CA VAL A 144 -8.52 -15.29 2.29
C VAL A 144 -8.89 -14.73 0.92
N PHE A 145 -9.29 -15.62 0.02
CA PHE A 145 -9.69 -15.32 -1.35
C PHE A 145 -11.21 -15.37 -1.56
N ILE A 146 -11.97 -15.45 -0.46
CA ILE A 146 -13.43 -15.40 -0.43
C ILE A 146 -13.88 -13.93 -0.54
N PRO A 147 -14.75 -13.55 -1.50
CA PRO A 147 -15.17 -12.15 -1.70
C PRO A 147 -15.80 -11.50 -0.46
N GLU A 148 -16.56 -12.26 0.32
CA GLU A 148 -17.21 -11.84 1.57
C GLU A 148 -16.19 -11.38 2.63
N ALA A 149 -14.93 -11.78 2.50
CA ALA A 149 -13.87 -11.35 3.40
C ALA A 149 -13.74 -9.83 3.45
N HIS A 150 -13.94 -9.14 2.31
CA HIS A 150 -13.89 -7.68 2.27
C HIS A 150 -14.85 -7.04 3.27
N GLU A 151 -16.09 -7.53 3.31
CA GLU A 151 -17.13 -7.05 4.21
C GLU A 151 -16.88 -7.51 5.65
N ALA A 152 -16.48 -8.77 5.84
CA ALA A 152 -16.23 -9.32 7.17
C ALA A 152 -15.08 -8.62 7.90
N VAL A 153 -13.97 -8.28 7.20
CA VAL A 153 -12.79 -7.65 7.83
C VAL A 153 -12.74 -6.14 7.68
N GLY A 154 -13.40 -5.57 6.67
CA GLY A 154 -13.34 -4.13 6.36
C GLY A 154 -14.67 -3.40 6.36
N GLY A 155 -15.79 -4.12 6.44
CA GLY A 155 -17.14 -3.56 6.40
C GLY A 155 -17.51 -2.72 7.63
N ARG A 156 -18.68 -2.09 7.59
CA ARG A 156 -19.14 -1.16 8.63
C ARG A 156 -19.27 -1.81 10.01
N GLN A 157 -19.67 -3.08 10.04
CA GLN A 157 -19.87 -3.87 11.27
C GLN A 157 -18.64 -4.69 11.66
N SER A 158 -17.56 -4.65 10.89
CA SER A 158 -16.34 -5.40 11.19
C SER A 158 -15.76 -4.96 12.53
N GLU A 159 -15.44 -5.93 13.39
CA GLU A 159 -14.69 -5.71 14.62
C GLU A 159 -13.18 -5.70 14.37
N CYS A 160 -12.70 -6.26 13.26
CA CYS A 160 -11.29 -6.30 12.90
C CYS A 160 -10.66 -4.89 12.85
N ILE A 161 -9.38 -4.83 13.19
CA ILE A 161 -8.57 -3.60 13.16
C ILE A 161 -7.52 -3.70 12.05
N LYS A 162 -6.83 -2.60 11.77
CA LYS A 162 -5.62 -2.65 10.92
C LYS A 162 -4.52 -3.44 11.63
N SER A 163 -3.80 -4.26 10.87
CA SER A 163 -2.70 -5.08 11.40
C SER A 163 -1.46 -4.25 11.74
N GLU A 164 -0.46 -4.91 12.33
CA GLU A 164 0.87 -4.38 12.64
C GLU A 164 1.58 -3.73 11.43
N PHE A 165 1.21 -4.07 10.19
CA PHE A 165 1.76 -3.42 9.00
C PHE A 165 1.54 -1.90 9.02
N TYR A 166 0.41 -1.43 9.56
CA TYR A 166 0.07 -0.01 9.54
C TYR A 166 0.83 0.82 10.59
N ASP A 167 1.61 0.19 11.48
CA ASP A 167 2.54 0.91 12.36
C ASP A 167 3.86 1.28 11.66
N LEU A 168 4.00 0.99 10.36
CA LEU A 168 5.19 1.28 9.59
C LEU A 168 5.71 2.71 9.76
N LEU A 169 4.79 3.67 9.86
CA LEU A 169 5.12 5.09 9.98
C LEU A 169 5.54 5.51 11.38
N TRP A 170 5.43 4.63 12.38
CA TRP A 170 5.69 4.96 13.78
C TRP A 170 7.08 5.62 13.98
N PRO A 171 7.17 6.76 14.69
CA PRO A 171 6.12 7.38 15.51
C PRO A 171 5.19 8.37 14.77
N GLU A 172 5.45 8.64 13.49
CA GLU A 172 4.58 9.50 12.68
C GLU A 172 3.20 8.86 12.51
N GLN A 173 2.16 9.67 12.59
CA GLN A 173 0.78 9.20 12.52
C GLN A 173 0.10 9.81 11.30
N ALA A 174 -0.55 8.97 10.50
CA ALA A 174 -1.33 9.41 9.35
C ALA A 174 -2.71 8.75 9.41
N LEU A 175 -3.74 9.41 8.84
CA LEU A 175 -5.09 8.86 8.84
C LEU A 175 -5.15 7.41 8.34
N PHE A 176 -4.45 7.09 7.24
CA PHE A 176 -4.44 5.72 6.70
C PHE A 176 -3.73 4.70 7.61
N ALA A 177 -2.81 5.13 8.47
CA ALA A 177 -2.06 4.29 9.40
C ALA A 177 -2.78 4.08 10.74
N ALA A 178 -3.74 4.94 11.08
CA ALA A 178 -4.48 4.87 12.34
C ALA A 178 -5.17 3.51 12.55
N ARG A 179 -4.64 2.71 13.48
CA ARG A 179 -5.16 1.37 13.84
C ARG A 179 -6.34 1.42 14.80
N ASN A 180 -6.32 2.36 15.75
CA ASN A 180 -7.42 2.58 16.67
C ASN A 180 -8.62 3.21 15.93
N LYS A 181 -9.79 2.55 16.01
CA LYS A 181 -11.02 2.98 15.31
C LYS A 181 -11.53 4.34 15.77
N ALA A 182 -11.53 4.62 17.08
CA ALA A 182 -12.02 5.89 17.61
C ALA A 182 -11.12 7.06 17.20
N VAL A 183 -9.80 6.86 17.26
CA VAL A 183 -8.81 7.84 16.79
C VAL A 183 -8.96 8.10 15.29
N HIS A 184 -9.06 7.03 14.49
CA HIS A 184 -9.31 7.15 13.06
C HIS A 184 -10.62 7.90 12.76
N ALA A 185 -11.72 7.55 13.43
CA ALA A 185 -13.01 8.18 13.23
C ALA A 185 -12.99 9.68 13.57
N LYS A 186 -12.26 10.07 14.62
CA LYS A 186 -12.06 11.48 14.98
C LYS A 186 -11.28 12.21 13.88
N ARG A 187 -10.09 11.71 13.51
CA ARG A 187 -9.22 12.33 12.50
C ARG A 187 -9.84 12.35 11.09
N ARG A 188 -10.65 11.33 10.76
CA ARG A 188 -11.33 11.27 9.46
C ARG A 188 -12.30 12.43 9.26
N LYS A 189 -12.93 12.93 10.33
CA LYS A 189 -13.83 14.09 10.24
C LYS A 189 -13.10 15.33 9.73
N ASP A 190 -11.86 15.53 10.15
CA ASP A 190 -11.04 16.68 9.73
C ASP A 190 -10.80 16.65 8.21
N TRP A 191 -10.54 15.47 7.65
CA TRP A 191 -10.38 15.28 6.22
C TRP A 191 -11.70 15.37 5.43
N GLN A 192 -12.83 14.97 6.03
CA GLN A 192 -14.12 14.92 5.32
C GLN A 192 -14.57 16.28 4.79
N TYR A 193 -14.20 17.37 5.44
CA TYR A 193 -14.55 18.72 4.99
C TYR A 193 -13.93 19.04 3.62
N GLY A 194 -12.62 18.81 3.46
CA GLY A 194 -11.90 19.08 2.21
C GLY A 194 -12.22 18.12 1.07
N PHE A 195 -12.87 17.00 1.36
CA PHE A 195 -13.32 16.01 0.36
C PHE A 195 -14.84 15.93 0.22
N SER A 196 -15.58 16.89 0.77
CA SER A 196 -17.02 17.00 0.59
C SER A 196 -17.36 17.33 -0.88
N PRO A 197 -18.53 16.94 -1.41
CA PRO A 197 -18.92 17.26 -2.78
C PRO A 197 -18.87 18.76 -3.10
N SER A 198 -19.25 19.61 -2.13
CA SER A 198 -19.15 21.07 -2.25
C SER A 198 -17.70 21.56 -2.26
N ALA A 199 -16.83 21.05 -1.38
CA ALA A 199 -15.40 21.38 -1.40
C ALA A 199 -14.77 21.04 -2.76
N ILE A 200 -15.04 19.83 -3.26
CA ILE A 200 -14.51 19.35 -4.53
C ILE A 200 -15.01 20.18 -5.73
N GLN A 201 -16.22 20.75 -5.66
CA GLN A 201 -16.72 21.66 -6.70
C GLN A 201 -15.85 22.92 -6.83
N TYR A 202 -15.33 23.48 -5.73
CA TYR A 202 -14.41 24.61 -5.80
C TYR A 202 -13.07 24.23 -6.45
N HIS A 203 -12.66 22.95 -6.37
CA HIS A 203 -11.47 22.43 -7.01
C HIS A 203 -11.66 22.05 -8.49
N GLU A 204 -12.88 22.08 -9.01
CA GLU A 204 -13.18 21.68 -10.38
C GLU A 204 -12.40 22.50 -11.40
N ALA A 205 -12.36 23.83 -11.21
CA ALA A 205 -11.55 24.72 -12.05
C ALA A 205 -10.04 24.40 -11.95
N LYS A 206 -9.55 24.00 -10.77
CA LYS A 206 -8.15 23.57 -10.60
C LYS A 206 -7.87 22.28 -11.36
N VAL A 207 -8.78 21.29 -11.30
CA VAL A 207 -8.64 20.04 -12.05
C VAL A 207 -8.65 20.32 -13.55
N LEU A 208 -9.62 21.10 -14.06
CA LEU A 208 -9.71 21.44 -15.48
C LEU A 208 -8.46 22.16 -16.00
N LYS A 209 -7.88 23.09 -15.22
CA LYS A 209 -6.60 23.72 -15.55
C LYS A 209 -5.50 22.69 -15.81
N TRP A 210 -5.38 21.66 -14.97
CA TRP A 210 -4.39 20.60 -15.16
C TRP A 210 -4.71 19.67 -16.34
N ILE A 211 -6.01 19.46 -16.63
CA ILE A 211 -6.44 18.72 -17.82
C ILE A 211 -6.03 19.48 -19.08
N ASP A 212 -6.21 20.79 -19.11
CA ASP A 212 -5.83 21.63 -20.24
C ASP A 212 -4.29 21.67 -20.41
N GLU A 213 -3.53 21.64 -19.32
CA GLU A 213 -2.07 21.51 -19.38
C GLU A 213 -1.63 20.14 -19.91
N LEU A 214 -2.26 19.05 -19.47
CA LEU A 214 -2.00 17.71 -20.02
C LEU A 214 -2.31 17.65 -21.52
N ASP A 215 -3.46 18.21 -21.90
CA ASP A 215 -3.91 18.34 -23.29
C ASP A 215 -2.89 19.13 -24.13
N ARG A 216 -2.40 20.27 -23.64
CA ARG A 216 -1.37 21.08 -24.31
C ARG A 216 -0.07 20.30 -24.52
N GLN A 217 0.39 19.55 -23.52
CA GLN A 217 1.61 18.74 -23.63
C GLN A 217 1.44 17.59 -24.64
N LEU A 218 0.29 16.90 -24.60
CA LEU A 218 -0.02 15.82 -25.54
C LEU A 218 -0.20 16.33 -26.97
N GLU A 219 -0.77 17.51 -27.18
CA GLU A 219 -0.86 18.15 -28.49
C GLU A 219 0.53 18.36 -29.11
N GLY A 220 1.50 18.84 -28.34
CA GLY A 220 2.88 18.97 -28.79
C GLY A 220 3.46 17.63 -29.23
N LYS A 221 3.33 16.59 -28.39
CA LYS A 221 3.82 15.24 -28.71
C LYS A 221 3.13 14.63 -29.93
N ALA A 222 1.83 14.89 -30.11
CA ALA A 222 1.07 14.42 -31.25
C ALA A 222 1.50 15.08 -32.57
N LYS A 223 1.79 16.39 -32.55
CA LYS A 223 2.32 17.11 -33.72
C LYS A 223 3.70 16.61 -34.13
N ASP A 224 4.54 16.29 -33.14
CA ASP A 224 5.90 15.80 -33.36
C ASP A 224 5.94 14.29 -33.68
N GLY A 225 4.82 13.56 -33.55
CA GLY A 225 4.77 12.10 -33.72
C GLY A 225 5.58 11.34 -32.67
N SER A 226 5.81 11.93 -31.49
CA SER A 226 6.63 11.36 -30.43
C SER A 226 5.95 10.17 -29.75
N ILE A 227 6.75 9.20 -29.31
CA ILE A 227 6.31 8.16 -28.37
C ILE A 227 6.20 8.80 -26.98
N VAL A 228 5.06 8.58 -26.33
CA VAL A 228 4.76 9.07 -24.98
C VAL A 228 4.66 7.88 -24.04
N ASP A 229 5.48 7.81 -23.00
CA ASP A 229 5.19 6.92 -21.88
C ASP A 229 4.02 7.53 -21.07
N ALA A 230 2.82 7.03 -21.34
CA ALA A 230 1.61 7.51 -20.69
C ALA A 230 1.67 7.32 -19.18
N THR A 231 2.33 6.26 -18.69
CA THR A 231 2.49 6.03 -17.25
C THR A 231 3.23 7.18 -16.59
N GLU A 232 4.36 7.58 -17.16
CA GLU A 232 5.18 8.69 -16.62
C GLU A 232 4.44 10.04 -16.73
N PHE A 233 3.85 10.33 -17.89
CA PHE A 233 3.06 11.56 -18.09
C PHE A 233 1.92 11.69 -17.09
N LEU A 234 1.19 10.61 -16.84
CA LEU A 234 0.06 10.59 -15.91
C LEU A 234 0.50 10.67 -14.45
N LEU A 235 1.69 10.15 -14.11
CA LEU A 235 2.30 10.37 -12.80
C LEU A 235 2.61 11.85 -12.60
N TRP A 236 3.31 12.50 -13.54
CA TRP A 236 3.58 13.94 -13.45
C TRP A 236 2.31 14.77 -13.30
N PHE A 237 1.32 14.51 -14.15
CA PHE A 237 0.01 15.15 -14.13
C PHE A 237 -0.70 15.03 -12.78
N THR A 238 -0.81 13.82 -12.24
CA THR A 238 -1.56 13.60 -10.98
C THR A 238 -0.81 14.10 -9.76
N PHE A 239 0.52 14.04 -9.73
CA PHE A 239 1.31 14.67 -8.68
C PHE A 239 1.16 16.19 -8.68
N ASP A 240 1.17 16.83 -9.85
CA ASP A 240 0.96 18.28 -9.96
C ASP A 240 -0.45 18.69 -9.52
N ILE A 241 -1.48 17.92 -9.91
CA ILE A 241 -2.85 18.11 -9.39
C ILE A 241 -2.86 18.02 -7.86
N MET A 242 -2.26 16.97 -7.29
CA MET A 242 -2.35 16.75 -5.85
C MET A 242 -1.50 17.73 -5.04
N GLY A 243 -0.39 18.23 -5.60
CA GLY A 243 0.34 19.34 -5.02
C GLY A 243 -0.54 20.60 -4.93
N ASP A 244 -1.22 20.96 -6.03
CA ASP A 244 -2.09 22.13 -6.08
C ASP A 244 -3.33 21.96 -5.19
N PHE A 245 -3.91 20.76 -5.17
CA PHE A 245 -5.02 20.43 -4.30
C PHE A 245 -4.65 20.49 -2.81
N THR A 246 -3.45 20.04 -2.44
CA THR A 246 -3.03 19.92 -1.03
C THR A 246 -2.44 21.21 -0.49
N PHE A 247 -1.53 21.84 -1.24
CA PHE A 247 -0.73 22.98 -0.79
C PHE A 247 -0.89 24.23 -1.66
N SER A 248 -1.74 24.19 -2.69
CA SER A 248 -1.77 25.22 -3.74
C SER A 248 -0.41 25.43 -4.41
N LYS A 249 0.38 24.36 -4.57
CA LYS A 249 1.70 24.36 -5.23
C LYS A 249 1.83 23.23 -6.24
N SER A 250 2.39 23.51 -7.41
CA SER A 250 2.76 22.47 -8.36
C SER A 250 4.17 21.92 -8.06
N PHE A 251 4.43 20.65 -8.41
CA PHE A 251 5.80 20.14 -8.51
C PHE A 251 6.48 20.55 -9.82
N GLY A 252 5.70 21.06 -10.79
CA GLY A 252 6.15 21.50 -12.11
C GLY A 252 6.60 20.36 -13.00
N MET A 253 6.19 19.11 -12.70
CA MET A 253 6.72 17.94 -13.38
C MET A 253 6.15 17.77 -14.78
N LEU A 254 4.86 18.04 -14.96
CA LEU A 254 4.20 17.88 -16.25
C LEU A 254 4.72 18.90 -17.27
N GLU A 255 4.88 20.15 -16.84
CA GLU A 255 5.38 21.23 -17.69
C GLU A 255 6.86 21.04 -18.05
N SER A 256 7.69 20.73 -17.03
CA SER A 256 9.13 20.57 -17.24
C SER A 256 9.52 19.22 -17.84
N GLN A 257 8.60 18.25 -17.85
CA GLN A 257 8.83 16.85 -18.21
C GLN A 257 10.02 16.25 -17.44
N LYS A 258 10.12 16.59 -16.15
CA LYS A 258 11.20 16.16 -15.26
C LYS A 258 10.64 15.77 -13.90
N TRP A 259 11.14 14.68 -13.37
CA TRP A 259 10.82 14.26 -12.02
C TRP A 259 11.33 15.27 -10.99
N HIS A 260 10.44 15.67 -10.09
CA HIS A 260 10.81 16.41 -8.91
C HIS A 260 11.61 15.51 -7.98
N ASN A 261 12.77 15.98 -7.51
CA ASN A 261 13.73 15.19 -6.73
C ASN A 261 13.08 14.49 -5.52
N ILE A 262 12.15 15.16 -4.82
CA ILE A 262 11.47 14.55 -3.66
C ILE A 262 10.59 13.36 -4.02
N ILE A 263 9.99 13.36 -5.21
CA ILE A 263 9.14 12.26 -5.68
C ILE A 263 10.01 11.06 -6.02
N VAL A 264 11.17 11.28 -6.65
CA VAL A 264 12.18 10.23 -6.90
C VAL A 264 12.62 9.59 -5.59
N LYS A 265 12.97 10.40 -4.58
CA LYS A 265 13.35 9.91 -3.24
C LYS A 265 12.24 9.10 -2.59
N THR A 266 11.00 9.57 -2.70
CA THR A 266 9.85 8.85 -2.16
C THR A 266 9.66 7.49 -2.86
N GLN A 267 9.76 7.45 -4.19
CA GLN A 267 9.66 6.21 -4.96
C GLN A 267 10.80 5.24 -4.63
N ASN A 268 12.03 5.74 -4.47
CA ASN A 268 13.18 4.95 -4.03
C ASN A 268 12.90 4.31 -2.67
N ALA A 269 12.55 5.11 -1.66
CA ALA A 269 12.23 4.62 -0.32
C ALA A 269 11.17 3.51 -0.33
N ARG A 270 10.13 3.69 -1.15
CA ARG A 270 9.03 2.72 -1.27
C ARG A 270 9.40 1.40 -1.95
N THR A 271 10.54 1.31 -2.63
CA THR A 271 11.05 0.03 -3.16
C THR A 271 11.28 -1.00 -2.04
N LEU A 272 11.56 -0.54 -0.81
CA LEU A 272 11.68 -1.40 0.37
C LEU A 272 10.36 -2.07 0.74
N LEU A 273 9.22 -1.42 0.48
CA LEU A 273 7.90 -1.94 0.88
C LEU A 273 7.58 -3.24 0.19
N GLY A 274 7.94 -3.40 -1.09
CA GLY A 274 7.70 -4.64 -1.83
C GLY A 274 8.17 -5.87 -1.04
N PRO A 275 9.48 -6.17 -1.00
CA PRO A 275 10.00 -7.36 -0.31
C PRO A 275 9.72 -7.39 1.20
N LEU A 276 9.61 -6.24 1.87
CA LEU A 276 9.55 -6.18 3.34
C LEU A 276 8.15 -6.01 3.93
N THR A 277 7.10 -5.86 3.11
CA THR A 277 5.69 -5.73 3.56
C THR A 277 5.28 -6.83 4.54
N ALA A 278 5.72 -8.07 4.31
CA ALA A 278 5.43 -9.24 5.15
C ALA A 278 6.18 -9.27 6.50
N THR A 279 7.17 -8.39 6.69
CA THR A 279 8.00 -8.32 7.89
C THR A 279 8.21 -6.87 8.36
N PRO A 280 7.17 -6.20 8.90
CA PRO A 280 7.26 -4.80 9.33
C PRO A 280 8.38 -4.56 10.37
N TRP A 281 8.63 -5.54 11.24
CA TRP A 281 9.69 -5.48 12.25
C TRP A 281 11.09 -5.28 11.64
N LEU A 282 11.35 -5.84 10.46
CA LEU A 282 12.64 -5.70 9.77
C LEU A 282 12.81 -4.29 9.20
N LEU A 283 11.71 -3.70 8.73
CA LEU A 283 11.71 -2.33 8.24
C LEU A 283 11.93 -1.32 9.38
N HIS A 284 11.35 -1.56 10.57
CA HIS A 284 11.66 -0.76 11.76
C HIS A 284 13.13 -0.85 12.19
N ILE A 285 13.76 -2.02 12.05
CA ILE A 285 15.21 -2.18 12.28
C ILE A 285 15.99 -1.29 11.31
N GLY A 286 15.69 -1.35 10.01
CA GLY A 286 16.35 -0.52 9.00
C GLY A 286 16.21 0.97 9.27
N VAL A 287 14.98 1.43 9.52
CA VAL A 287 14.66 2.85 9.80
C VAL A 287 15.41 3.36 11.03
N LYS A 288 15.40 2.60 12.14
CA LYS A 288 15.93 3.08 13.42
C LYS A 288 17.41 2.80 13.67
N LEU A 289 17.98 1.74 13.08
CA LEU A 289 19.38 1.36 13.31
C LEU A 289 20.29 1.73 12.14
N LEU A 290 19.75 1.86 10.93
CA LEU A 290 20.52 2.08 9.72
C LEU A 290 20.03 3.31 8.92
N PRO A 291 19.86 4.49 9.56
CA PRO A 291 19.22 5.66 8.93
C PRO A 291 20.01 6.25 7.75
N ARG A 292 21.29 5.89 7.62
CA ARG A 292 22.18 6.37 6.55
C ARG A 292 22.16 5.49 5.30
N ILE A 293 21.47 4.35 5.32
CA ILE A 293 21.28 3.53 4.11
C ILE A 293 20.41 4.33 3.12
N LEU A 294 20.80 4.32 1.84
CA LEU A 294 20.25 5.17 0.78
C LEU A 294 18.71 5.28 0.82
N TRP A 295 18.00 4.15 0.76
CA TRP A 295 16.53 4.13 0.74
C TRP A 295 15.89 4.66 2.04
N VAL A 296 16.53 4.42 3.19
CA VAL A 296 16.05 4.91 4.50
C VAL A 296 16.32 6.41 4.64
N LYS A 297 17.47 6.88 4.15
CA LYS A 297 17.79 8.30 4.07
C LYS A 297 16.80 9.05 3.17
N ASP A 298 16.51 8.50 1.99
CA ASP A 298 15.50 9.06 1.07
C ASP A 298 14.11 9.12 1.70
N TRP A 299 13.74 8.15 2.55
CA TRP A 299 12.51 8.19 3.34
C TRP A 299 12.47 9.40 4.29
N TYR A 300 13.52 9.58 5.10
CA TYR A 300 13.60 10.71 6.05
C TYR A 300 13.56 12.06 5.33
N GLU A 301 14.32 12.22 4.25
CA GLU A 301 14.31 13.45 3.45
C GLU A 301 12.92 13.73 2.85
N SER A 302 12.19 12.70 2.44
CA SER A 302 10.82 12.81 1.93
C SER A 302 9.83 13.29 3.00
N VAL A 303 9.93 12.74 4.21
CA VAL A 303 9.11 13.15 5.37
C VAL A 303 9.42 14.59 5.77
N GLU A 304 10.70 14.95 5.88
CA GLU A 304 11.16 16.30 6.24
C GLU A 304 10.67 17.34 5.22
N TRP A 305 10.74 17.03 3.92
CA TRP A 305 10.23 17.94 2.89
C TRP A 305 8.71 18.13 2.97
N CYS A 306 7.94 17.05 3.15
CA CYS A 306 6.48 17.15 3.29
C CYS A 306 6.10 18.01 4.51
N GLN A 307 6.82 17.84 5.62
CA GLN A 307 6.66 18.66 6.80
C GLN A 307 6.97 20.14 6.49
N ALA A 308 8.09 20.42 5.82
CA ALA A 308 8.46 21.79 5.48
C ALA A 308 7.40 22.49 4.59
N GLN A 309 6.83 21.77 3.61
CA GLN A 309 5.75 22.32 2.78
C GLN A 309 4.48 22.62 3.57
N MET A 310 4.12 21.73 4.50
CA MET A 310 2.98 21.94 5.37
C MET A 310 3.20 23.13 6.32
N GLU A 311 4.38 23.22 6.95
CA GLU A 311 4.74 24.34 7.85
C GLU A 311 4.72 25.68 7.13
N GLU A 312 5.30 25.73 5.92
CA GLU A 312 5.28 26.92 5.07
C GLU A 312 3.83 27.30 4.74
N ARG A 313 3.01 26.34 4.31
CA ARG A 313 1.61 26.60 3.97
C ARG A 313 0.79 27.08 5.15
N LEU A 314 1.01 26.52 6.34
CA LEU A 314 0.38 26.97 7.59
C LEU A 314 0.83 28.37 7.99
N SER A 315 2.10 28.72 7.73
CA SER A 315 2.64 30.06 8.04
C SER A 315 2.04 31.15 7.15
N ASN A 316 1.65 30.81 5.92
CA ASN A 316 1.05 31.73 4.96
C ASN A 316 -0.42 32.08 5.25
N GLY A 317 -1.04 31.48 6.28
CA GLY A 317 -2.41 31.81 6.69
C GLY A 317 -3.49 31.40 5.69
N SER A 318 -4.73 31.85 5.92
CA SER A 318 -5.81 31.72 4.94
C SER A 318 -5.54 32.64 3.75
N GLN A 319 -5.50 32.08 2.54
CA GLN A 319 -5.28 32.83 1.31
C GLN A 319 -6.63 33.21 0.67
N PRO A 320 -6.76 34.38 0.02
CA PRO A 320 -7.94 34.71 -0.78
C PRO A 320 -8.05 33.75 -1.98
N GLY A 321 -9.17 33.05 -2.14
CA GLY A 321 -9.42 32.19 -3.30
C GLY A 321 -9.99 30.81 -2.94
N VAL A 322 -9.80 29.83 -3.83
CA VAL A 322 -10.25 28.43 -3.66
C VAL A 322 -9.45 27.79 -2.51
N PRO A 323 -10.12 27.35 -1.42
CA PRO A 323 -9.44 26.67 -0.31
C PRO A 323 -8.69 25.43 -0.79
N ASP A 324 -7.52 25.13 -0.22
CA ASP A 324 -6.84 23.85 -0.39
C ASP A 324 -7.11 22.91 0.78
N LEU A 325 -6.71 21.63 0.66
CA LEU A 325 -6.93 20.65 1.73
C LEU A 325 -6.34 21.13 3.07
N THR A 326 -5.18 21.79 3.04
CA THR A 326 -4.51 22.32 4.22
C THR A 326 -5.34 23.38 4.95
N SER A 327 -6.08 24.21 4.20
CA SER A 327 -6.98 25.22 4.76
C SER A 327 -8.04 24.60 5.69
N PHE A 328 -8.54 23.40 5.36
CA PHE A 328 -9.49 22.69 6.21
C PHE A 328 -8.85 22.07 7.46
N PHE A 329 -7.56 21.72 7.40
CA PHE A 329 -6.83 21.30 8.59
C PHE A 329 -6.55 22.47 9.54
N MET A 330 -6.34 23.68 9.01
CA MET A 330 -6.12 24.90 9.81
C MET A 330 -7.36 25.31 10.61
N GLU A 331 -8.54 25.21 10.02
CA GLU A 331 -9.80 25.60 10.67
C GLU A 331 -10.13 24.71 11.89
N ASN A 332 -9.76 23.43 11.82
CA ASN A 332 -10.07 22.44 12.86
C ASN A 332 -8.94 22.25 13.89
N ASN A 333 -7.67 22.44 13.51
CA ASN A 333 -6.53 22.39 14.43
C ASN A 333 -6.09 23.82 14.78
N LYS A 334 -6.59 24.34 15.91
CA LYS A 334 -6.21 25.64 16.49
C LYS A 334 -4.74 25.69 16.98
N GLY A 335 -3.78 25.51 16.07
CA GLY A 335 -2.43 26.06 16.23
C GLY A 335 -1.31 25.15 16.75
N ASP A 336 -1.49 23.83 16.91
CA ASP A 336 -0.34 22.97 17.22
C ASP A 336 0.39 22.52 15.95
N LYS A 337 1.43 23.30 15.57
CA LYS A 337 2.29 23.01 14.42
C LYS A 337 3.18 21.79 14.62
N ALA A 338 3.29 21.25 15.85
CA ALA A 338 4.10 20.09 16.18
C ALA A 338 3.31 18.77 16.22
N ASP A 339 2.04 18.76 15.82
CA ASP A 339 1.19 17.56 15.79
C ASP A 339 1.78 16.49 14.84
N PRO A 340 2.22 15.31 15.34
CA PRO A 340 2.72 14.21 14.50
C PRO A 340 1.69 13.74 13.46
N TRP A 341 0.39 14.00 13.69
CA TRP A 341 -0.64 13.70 12.71
C TRP A 341 -0.57 14.59 11.48
N LEU A 342 -0.26 15.87 11.66
CA LEU A 342 -0.16 16.82 10.55
C LEU A 342 0.96 16.41 9.59
N ARG A 343 2.09 15.94 10.11
CA ARG A 343 3.22 15.42 9.32
C ARG A 343 2.82 14.21 8.48
N GLY A 344 2.27 13.17 9.11
CA GLY A 344 1.87 11.97 8.39
C GLY A 344 0.70 12.21 7.43
N ASP A 345 -0.22 13.13 7.77
CA ASP A 345 -1.33 13.53 6.91
C ASP A 345 -0.85 14.29 5.65
N SER A 346 0.22 15.08 5.76
CA SER A 346 0.85 15.79 4.63
C SER A 346 1.40 14.82 3.59
N LEU A 347 2.18 13.83 4.06
CA LEU A 347 2.73 12.76 3.20
C LEU A 347 1.60 11.94 2.56
N LEU A 348 0.57 11.61 3.34
CA LEU A 348 -0.59 10.88 2.88
C LEU A 348 -1.32 11.62 1.76
N ALA A 349 -1.54 12.94 1.90
CA ALA A 349 -2.30 13.74 0.95
C ALA A 349 -1.66 13.72 -0.45
N ILE A 350 -0.34 13.85 -0.54
CA ILE A 350 0.39 13.81 -1.82
C ILE A 350 0.36 12.41 -2.41
N LEU A 351 0.70 11.39 -1.63
CA LEU A 351 0.94 10.05 -2.17
C LEU A 351 -0.34 9.27 -2.48
N ALA A 352 -1.36 9.36 -1.62
CA ALA A 352 -2.57 8.54 -1.79
C ALA A 352 -3.48 9.03 -2.92
N GLY A 353 -3.38 10.29 -3.33
CA GLY A 353 -4.13 10.83 -4.45
C GLY A 353 -3.43 10.68 -5.81
N SER A 354 -2.09 10.80 -5.83
CA SER A 354 -1.33 10.91 -7.08
C SER A 354 -1.18 9.56 -7.78
N GLU A 355 -0.37 8.66 -7.20
CA GLU A 355 -0.03 7.39 -7.84
C GLU A 355 -1.25 6.51 -8.12
N PRO A 356 -2.23 6.35 -7.20
CA PRO A 356 -3.38 5.49 -7.46
C PRO A 356 -4.24 5.99 -8.63
N THR A 357 -4.32 7.30 -8.83
CA THR A 357 -5.06 7.89 -9.95
C THR A 357 -4.29 7.71 -11.26
N ALA A 358 -2.98 7.95 -11.25
CA ALA A 358 -2.12 7.72 -12.42
C ALA A 358 -2.13 6.26 -12.87
N GLN A 359 -2.06 5.32 -11.92
CA GLN A 359 -2.07 3.89 -12.21
C GLN A 359 -3.34 3.47 -12.94
N ILE A 360 -4.50 3.95 -12.49
CA ILE A 360 -5.78 3.63 -13.12
C ILE A 360 -5.92 4.33 -14.47
N LEU A 361 -5.51 5.59 -14.60
CA LEU A 361 -5.49 6.27 -15.89
C LEU A 361 -4.62 5.54 -16.90
N ALA A 362 -3.41 5.12 -16.50
CA ALA A 362 -2.51 4.33 -17.34
C ALA A 362 -3.14 2.99 -17.75
N ALA A 363 -3.86 2.34 -16.83
CA ALA A 363 -4.64 1.13 -17.12
C ALA A 363 -5.77 1.39 -18.13
N ILE A 364 -6.51 2.49 -17.97
CA ILE A 364 -7.59 2.84 -18.89
C ILE A 364 -7.03 3.07 -20.30
N PHE A 365 -5.97 3.87 -20.45
CA PHE A 365 -5.39 4.13 -21.77
C PHE A 365 -4.73 2.89 -22.38
N HIS A 366 -4.12 2.04 -21.55
CA HIS A 366 -3.65 0.72 -21.98
C HIS A 366 -4.80 -0.12 -22.56
N GLU A 367 -5.87 -0.34 -21.79
CA GLU A 367 -7.01 -1.17 -22.22
C GLU A 367 -7.74 -0.58 -23.44
N LEU A 368 -7.90 0.75 -23.51
CA LEU A 368 -8.45 1.42 -24.69
C LEU A 368 -7.58 1.25 -25.93
N SER A 369 -6.25 1.29 -25.77
CA SER A 369 -5.32 1.06 -26.89
C SER A 369 -5.35 -0.40 -27.39
N MET A 370 -5.63 -1.35 -26.51
CA MET A 370 -5.80 -2.77 -26.84
C MET A 370 -7.20 -3.07 -27.40
N HIS A 371 -8.18 -2.21 -27.09
CA HIS A 371 -9.58 -2.41 -27.47
C HIS A 371 -10.21 -1.14 -28.08
N PRO A 372 -9.79 -0.74 -29.31
CA PRO A 372 -10.22 0.51 -29.94
C PRO A 372 -11.74 0.69 -30.07
N LYS A 373 -12.51 -0.40 -30.18
CA LYS A 373 -13.97 -0.38 -30.20
C LYS A 373 -14.61 0.37 -29.02
N HIS A 374 -13.95 0.38 -27.85
CA HIS A 374 -14.44 1.09 -26.67
C HIS A 374 -14.19 2.60 -26.77
N ILE A 375 -13.15 3.01 -27.50
CA ILE A 375 -12.90 4.42 -27.82
C ILE A 375 -14.06 4.95 -28.66
N ASP A 376 -14.49 4.20 -29.69
CA ASP A 376 -15.57 4.65 -30.58
C ASP A 376 -16.90 4.80 -29.84
N LYS A 377 -17.24 3.86 -28.95
CA LYS A 377 -18.43 3.96 -28.09
C LYS A 377 -18.39 5.16 -27.15
N ILE A 378 -17.23 5.44 -26.53
CA ILE A 378 -17.08 6.65 -25.70
C ILE A 378 -17.23 7.91 -26.57
N ARG A 379 -16.71 7.93 -27.80
CA ARG A 379 -16.85 9.08 -28.69
C ARG A 379 -18.30 9.34 -29.08
N GLU A 380 -19.07 8.29 -29.32
CA GLU A 380 -20.51 8.39 -29.55
C GLU A 380 -21.22 9.02 -28.35
N GLU A 381 -20.88 8.61 -27.13
CA GLU A 381 -21.41 9.22 -25.90
C GLU A 381 -21.03 10.71 -25.75
N LEU A 382 -19.85 11.10 -26.25
CA LEU A 382 -19.33 12.45 -26.12
C LEU A 382 -19.79 13.42 -27.24
N SER A 383 -20.49 12.96 -28.28
CA SER A 383 -20.78 13.79 -29.45
C SER A 383 -21.64 15.02 -29.14
N GLU A 384 -22.60 14.87 -28.23
CA GLU A 384 -23.56 15.92 -27.83
C GLU A 384 -23.33 16.41 -26.38
N VAL A 385 -22.17 16.10 -25.79
CA VAL A 385 -21.89 16.36 -24.37
C VAL A 385 -20.79 17.41 -24.19
N CYS A 386 -21.06 18.38 -23.31
CA CYS A 386 -20.05 19.32 -22.85
C CYS A 386 -19.01 18.60 -21.98
N ILE A 387 -17.84 18.29 -22.53
CA ILE A 387 -16.79 17.52 -21.84
C ILE A 387 -16.16 18.22 -20.63
N THR A 388 -16.43 19.52 -20.44
CA THR A 388 -16.03 20.27 -19.24
C THR A 388 -17.09 20.23 -18.14
N ASP A 389 -18.31 19.77 -18.43
CA ASP A 389 -19.36 19.57 -17.43
C ASP A 389 -19.24 18.20 -16.77
N PHE A 390 -18.81 18.17 -15.50
CA PHE A 390 -18.68 16.93 -14.76
C PHE A 390 -20.00 16.15 -14.67
N LYS A 391 -21.13 16.85 -14.50
CA LYS A 391 -22.44 16.21 -14.34
C LYS A 391 -22.82 15.45 -15.60
N ALA A 392 -22.58 16.05 -16.77
CA ALA A 392 -22.82 15.35 -18.02
C ALA A 392 -21.98 14.07 -18.14
N LEU A 393 -20.71 14.10 -17.72
CA LEU A 393 -19.83 12.92 -17.73
C LEU A 393 -20.25 11.83 -16.72
N THR A 394 -21.00 12.16 -15.66
CA THR A 394 -21.49 11.13 -14.73
C THR A 394 -22.58 10.25 -15.33
N ASP A 395 -23.26 10.75 -16.35
CA ASP A 395 -24.42 10.10 -16.95
C ASP A 395 -24.05 9.27 -18.19
N LEU A 396 -22.76 9.23 -18.57
CA LEU A 396 -22.25 8.46 -19.71
C LEU A 396 -21.98 6.99 -19.35
N PRO A 397 -22.84 6.04 -19.75
CA PRO A 397 -22.77 4.67 -19.23
C PRO A 397 -21.48 3.94 -19.61
N HIS A 398 -21.01 4.03 -20.86
CA HIS A 398 -19.85 3.31 -21.35
C HIS A 398 -18.53 3.91 -20.87
N LEU A 399 -18.40 5.25 -20.82
CA LEU A 399 -17.25 5.91 -20.19
C LEU A 399 -17.07 5.43 -18.74
N ASN A 400 -18.15 5.45 -17.96
CA ASN A 400 -18.11 5.01 -16.57
C ASN A 400 -17.82 3.51 -16.44
N ALA A 401 -18.36 2.69 -17.36
CA ALA A 401 -18.11 1.27 -17.41
C ALA A 401 -16.65 0.91 -17.71
N VAL A 402 -16.00 1.65 -18.62
CA VAL A 402 -14.57 1.49 -18.92
C VAL A 402 -13.71 1.79 -17.70
N ILE A 403 -14.01 2.88 -16.98
CA ILE A 403 -13.30 3.25 -15.75
C ILE A 403 -13.52 2.19 -14.66
N GLN A 404 -14.75 1.72 -14.44
CA GLN A 404 -15.04 0.65 -13.48
C GLN A 404 -14.29 -0.64 -13.83
N GLU A 405 -14.33 -1.06 -15.09
CA GLU A 405 -13.69 -2.30 -15.52
C GLU A 405 -12.17 -2.23 -15.40
N ALA A 406 -11.56 -1.07 -15.71
CA ALA A 406 -10.14 -0.85 -15.52
C ALA A 406 -9.75 -0.95 -14.04
N MET A 407 -10.54 -0.37 -13.12
CA MET A 407 -10.29 -0.51 -11.68
C MET A 407 -10.49 -1.95 -11.17
N ARG A 408 -11.41 -2.72 -11.77
CA ARG A 408 -11.61 -4.13 -11.42
C ARG A 408 -10.42 -4.97 -11.85
N LEU A 409 -9.99 -4.82 -13.09
CA LEU A 409 -8.91 -5.62 -13.66
C LEU A 409 -7.54 -5.17 -13.12
N HIS A 410 -7.33 -3.88 -12.88
CA HIS A 410 -6.06 -3.33 -12.39
C HIS A 410 -6.25 -2.63 -11.03
N PRO A 411 -6.55 -3.37 -9.95
CA PRO A 411 -6.82 -2.76 -8.66
C PRO A 411 -5.57 -2.14 -8.06
N ASN A 412 -5.71 -0.94 -7.49
CA ASN A 412 -4.61 -0.24 -6.81
C ASN A 412 -4.03 -1.03 -5.63
N LEU A 413 -4.85 -1.80 -4.90
CA LEU A 413 -4.39 -2.65 -3.79
C LEU A 413 -4.33 -4.11 -4.23
N LEU A 414 -3.21 -4.54 -4.81
CA LEU A 414 -3.09 -5.88 -5.42
C LEU A 414 -3.18 -7.01 -4.38
N THR A 415 -2.28 -6.99 -3.39
CA THR A 415 -2.25 -7.93 -2.25
C THR A 415 -3.36 -7.66 -1.21
N GLY A 416 -4.01 -6.50 -1.29
CA GLY A 416 -5.09 -6.09 -0.38
C GLY A 416 -4.60 -5.42 0.91
N GLY A 417 -5.55 -4.88 1.68
CA GLY A 417 -5.28 -4.23 2.97
C GLY A 417 -5.29 -5.23 4.12
N SER A 418 -4.18 -5.32 4.85
CA SER A 418 -4.05 -6.25 5.99
C SER A 418 -4.94 -5.85 7.17
N ARG A 419 -5.70 -6.80 7.71
CA ARG A 419 -6.56 -6.62 8.89
C ARG A 419 -6.18 -7.63 9.96
N LYS A 420 -6.60 -7.40 11.20
CA LYS A 420 -6.33 -8.28 12.33
C LYS A 420 -7.61 -8.52 13.11
N THR A 421 -7.88 -9.79 13.41
CA THR A 421 -9.04 -10.18 14.21
C THR A 421 -8.85 -9.74 15.67
N THR A 422 -9.95 -9.36 16.30
CA THR A 422 -10.02 -9.01 17.73
C THR A 422 -10.20 -10.28 18.56
N GLU A 423 -10.53 -10.14 19.85
CA GLU A 423 -10.75 -11.24 20.78
C GLU A 423 -11.86 -12.22 20.35
N ASN A 424 -12.78 -11.79 19.49
CA ASN A 424 -13.90 -12.60 19.01
C ASN A 424 -13.57 -13.44 17.77
N GLY A 425 -12.41 -13.23 17.15
CA GLY A 425 -12.13 -13.79 15.82
C GLY A 425 -12.98 -13.12 14.73
N VAL A 426 -13.17 -13.79 13.60
CA VAL A 426 -14.12 -13.38 12.56
C VAL A 426 -14.59 -14.59 11.75
N THR A 427 -15.86 -14.61 11.36
CA THR A 427 -16.42 -15.62 10.46
C THR A 427 -16.53 -15.04 9.04
N ILE A 428 -16.05 -15.78 8.05
CA ILE A 428 -16.09 -15.41 6.63
C ILE A 428 -16.69 -16.60 5.85
N GLY A 429 -17.93 -16.45 5.39
CA GLY A 429 -18.70 -17.60 4.89
C GLY A 429 -18.81 -18.66 5.99
N ASP A 430 -18.42 -19.90 5.68
CA ASP A 430 -18.40 -21.01 6.65
C ASP A 430 -17.07 -21.15 7.41
N VAL A 431 -16.12 -20.23 7.21
CA VAL A 431 -14.78 -20.30 7.80
C VAL A 431 -14.65 -19.38 8.99
N TYR A 432 -14.39 -19.94 10.17
CA TYR A 432 -14.02 -19.18 11.37
C TYR A 432 -12.51 -18.96 11.45
N ILE A 433 -12.09 -17.69 11.54
CA ILE A 433 -10.71 -17.28 11.76
C ILE A 433 -10.55 -16.90 13.25
N PRO A 434 -9.63 -17.56 13.99
CA PRO A 434 -9.44 -17.31 15.41
C PRO A 434 -9.01 -15.88 15.77
N PRO A 435 -9.03 -15.52 17.07
CA PRO A 435 -8.59 -14.21 17.54
C PRO A 435 -7.12 -13.88 17.25
N HIS A 436 -6.81 -12.60 17.11
CA HIS A 436 -5.46 -12.05 16.91
C HIS A 436 -4.69 -12.58 15.70
N ILE A 437 -5.40 -12.95 14.64
CA ILE A 437 -4.84 -13.43 13.38
C ILE A 437 -4.88 -12.30 12.34
N THR A 438 -3.76 -12.10 11.66
CA THR A 438 -3.69 -11.19 10.52
C THR A 438 -4.37 -11.84 9.31
N VAL A 439 -5.32 -11.13 8.70
CA VAL A 439 -6.06 -11.54 7.51
C VAL A 439 -5.63 -10.66 6.33
N ILE A 440 -5.20 -11.31 5.25
CA ILE A 440 -4.90 -10.68 3.96
C ILE A 440 -6.02 -11.04 2.98
N THR A 441 -6.51 -10.08 2.22
CA THR A 441 -7.63 -10.27 1.28
C THR A 441 -7.24 -9.75 -0.11
N PRO A 442 -6.63 -10.56 -0.99
CA PRO A 442 -5.99 -10.06 -2.22
C PRO A 442 -6.99 -9.64 -3.31
N HIS A 443 -7.06 -8.34 -3.61
CA HIS A 443 -8.02 -7.82 -4.59
C HIS A 443 -7.70 -8.31 -6.00
N TYR A 444 -6.41 -8.44 -6.35
CA TYR A 444 -6.00 -8.91 -7.69
C TYR A 444 -6.62 -10.26 -8.04
N THR A 445 -6.59 -11.20 -7.09
CA THR A 445 -7.12 -12.56 -7.30
C THR A 445 -8.63 -12.56 -7.22
N ILE A 446 -9.20 -11.94 -6.18
CA ILE A 446 -10.66 -11.92 -5.96
C ILE A 446 -11.40 -11.28 -7.15
N ALA A 447 -10.87 -10.18 -7.68
CA ALA A 447 -11.46 -9.47 -8.81
C ALA A 447 -11.41 -10.26 -10.12
N ARG A 448 -10.63 -11.37 -10.19
CA ARG A 448 -10.48 -12.24 -11.37
C ARG A 448 -11.19 -13.58 -11.24
N ARG A 449 -11.89 -13.85 -10.14
CA ARG A 449 -12.56 -15.13 -9.98
C ARG A 449 -13.81 -15.21 -10.86
N GLU A 450 -14.02 -16.38 -11.45
CA GLU A 450 -15.14 -16.67 -12.37
C GLU A 450 -16.51 -16.74 -11.66
N ASP A 451 -16.51 -16.99 -10.35
CA ASP A 451 -17.70 -16.94 -9.50
C ASP A 451 -18.08 -15.51 -9.07
N CYS A 452 -17.16 -14.54 -9.20
CA CYS A 452 -17.44 -13.11 -9.04
C CYS A 452 -17.81 -12.45 -10.35
N PHE A 453 -16.99 -12.69 -11.39
CA PHE A 453 -17.07 -12.02 -12.67
C PHE A 453 -16.90 -13.05 -13.78
N GLU A 454 -17.91 -13.22 -14.61
CA GLU A 454 -17.80 -14.10 -15.79
C GLU A 454 -16.71 -13.57 -16.73
N GLN A 455 -15.83 -14.48 -17.17
CA GLN A 455 -14.60 -14.18 -17.88
C GLN A 455 -13.77 -13.13 -17.12
N GLY A 456 -13.54 -13.38 -15.82
CA GLY A 456 -12.98 -12.40 -14.88
C GLY A 456 -11.59 -11.87 -15.24
N THR A 457 -10.86 -12.51 -16.15
CA THR A 457 -9.55 -12.05 -16.64
C THR A 457 -9.63 -11.14 -17.86
N LYS A 458 -10.80 -11.01 -18.50
CA LYS A 458 -10.98 -10.18 -19.70
C LYS A 458 -11.51 -8.79 -19.36
N PHE A 459 -11.08 -7.80 -20.13
CA PHE A 459 -11.63 -6.44 -20.09
C PHE A 459 -12.96 -6.38 -20.84
N ILE A 460 -14.07 -6.32 -20.09
CA ILE A 460 -15.44 -6.28 -20.64
C ILE A 460 -16.23 -5.17 -19.93
N PRO A 461 -16.13 -3.89 -20.37
CA PRO A 461 -16.91 -2.79 -19.81
C PRO A 461 -18.41 -3.05 -19.81
N GLU A 462 -18.93 -3.77 -20.81
CA GLU A 462 -20.35 -4.08 -20.93
C GLU A 462 -20.94 -4.78 -19.69
N ARG A 463 -20.12 -5.43 -18.85
CA ARG A 463 -20.59 -6.03 -17.59
C ARG A 463 -21.19 -5.01 -16.60
N TRP A 464 -20.87 -3.73 -16.77
CA TRP A 464 -21.39 -2.63 -15.95
C TRP A 464 -22.55 -1.88 -16.62
N THR A 465 -22.96 -2.32 -17.82
CA THR A 465 -24.02 -1.65 -18.61
C THR A 465 -24.97 -2.68 -19.22
N THR A 466 -24.65 -3.20 -20.41
CA THR A 466 -25.54 -4.04 -21.23
C THR A 466 -25.53 -5.52 -20.85
N LYS A 467 -24.58 -5.96 -20.01
CA LYS A 467 -24.41 -7.36 -19.57
C LYS A 467 -24.26 -7.51 -18.04
N PRO A 468 -25.16 -6.94 -17.23
CA PRO A 468 -25.03 -6.95 -15.77
C PRO A 468 -24.99 -8.36 -15.16
N GLU A 469 -25.56 -9.37 -15.83
CA GLU A 469 -25.53 -10.77 -15.43
C GLU A 469 -24.10 -11.36 -15.35
N MET A 470 -23.13 -10.75 -16.03
CA MET A 470 -21.73 -11.14 -15.94
C MET A 470 -21.06 -10.76 -14.61
N VAL A 471 -21.75 -9.98 -13.76
CA VAL A 471 -21.34 -9.69 -12.38
C VAL A 471 -22.14 -10.59 -11.43
N ARG A 472 -21.56 -11.74 -11.11
CA ARG A 472 -22.19 -12.79 -10.28
C ARG A 472 -22.09 -12.48 -8.78
N ASN A 473 -20.95 -11.92 -8.35
CA ASN A 473 -20.77 -11.46 -6.97
C ASN A 473 -20.06 -10.09 -6.96
N PRO A 474 -20.81 -8.98 -6.73
CA PRO A 474 -20.23 -7.64 -6.75
C PRO A 474 -19.28 -7.39 -5.56
N LYS A 475 -19.32 -8.21 -4.50
CA LYS A 475 -18.40 -8.09 -3.36
C LYS A 475 -16.93 -8.30 -3.77
N GLY A 476 -16.69 -8.95 -4.90
CA GLY A 476 -15.34 -9.13 -5.45
C GLY A 476 -14.70 -7.85 -6.00
N HIS A 477 -15.41 -6.73 -6.04
CA HIS A 477 -14.88 -5.45 -6.53
C HIS A 477 -15.18 -4.29 -5.57
N ILE A 478 -14.15 -3.89 -4.81
CA ILE A 478 -14.19 -2.77 -3.86
C ILE A 478 -13.07 -1.75 -4.15
N PRO A 479 -13.12 -1.04 -5.30
CA PRO A 479 -12.00 -0.22 -5.80
C PRO A 479 -11.61 0.91 -4.84
N PHE A 480 -12.58 1.40 -4.06
CA PHE A 480 -12.40 2.45 -3.07
C PHE A 480 -12.48 1.94 -1.63
N SER A 481 -12.28 0.63 -1.39
CA SER A 481 -12.50 0.01 -0.08
C SER A 481 -13.95 0.23 0.42
N ILE A 482 -14.27 -0.25 1.63
CA ILE A 482 -15.60 -0.15 2.24
C ILE A 482 -15.52 0.17 3.74
N GLY A 483 -16.69 0.37 4.35
CA GLY A 483 -16.82 0.59 5.79
C GLY A 483 -16.17 1.89 6.26
N GLN A 484 -15.68 1.89 7.51
CA GLN A 484 -15.10 3.08 8.14
C GLN A 484 -13.81 3.56 7.47
N TYR A 485 -13.14 2.68 6.73
CA TYR A 485 -11.85 2.92 6.08
C TYR A 485 -11.98 3.04 4.54
N ASN A 486 -13.16 3.36 4.01
CA ASN A 486 -13.32 3.60 2.58
C ASN A 486 -12.49 4.82 2.12
N CYS A 487 -12.20 4.93 0.83
CA CYS A 487 -11.37 5.99 0.27
C CYS A 487 -12.07 7.33 0.43
N ILE A 488 -11.39 8.30 1.06
CA ILE A 488 -11.91 9.65 1.24
C ILE A 488 -11.86 10.46 -0.07
N GLY A 489 -10.88 10.17 -0.93
CA GLY A 489 -10.67 10.85 -2.20
C GLY A 489 -11.48 10.30 -3.38
N GLN A 490 -12.41 9.36 -3.16
CA GLN A 490 -13.10 8.66 -4.27
C GLN A 490 -13.79 9.63 -5.25
N HIS A 491 -14.44 10.69 -4.75
CA HIS A 491 -15.16 11.64 -5.59
C HIS A 491 -14.22 12.51 -6.43
N LEU A 492 -13.05 12.86 -5.89
CA LEU A 492 -12.00 13.57 -6.62
C LEU A 492 -11.38 12.67 -7.69
N ALA A 493 -11.07 11.41 -7.34
CA ALA A 493 -10.52 10.45 -8.29
C ALA A 493 -11.45 10.22 -9.50
N TRP A 494 -12.75 10.02 -9.26
CA TRP A 494 -13.75 9.91 -10.33
C TRP A 494 -13.79 11.12 -11.25
N ARG A 495 -13.69 12.34 -10.71
CA ARG A 495 -13.62 13.58 -11.50
C ARG A 495 -12.40 13.60 -12.40
N ILE A 496 -11.23 13.39 -11.82
CA ILE A 496 -9.96 13.38 -12.57
C ILE A 496 -10.06 12.34 -13.69
N MET A 497 -10.45 11.10 -13.37
CA MET A 497 -10.55 10.02 -14.37
C MET A 497 -11.53 10.34 -15.50
N ARG A 498 -12.75 10.79 -15.19
CA ARG A 498 -13.76 11.13 -16.21
C ARG A 498 -13.29 12.26 -17.12
N TYR A 499 -12.79 13.36 -16.54
CA TYR A 499 -12.31 14.49 -17.33
C TYR A 499 -11.12 14.11 -18.22
N THR A 500 -10.13 13.40 -17.67
CA THR A 500 -8.95 13.00 -18.43
C THR A 500 -9.32 12.08 -19.59
N VAL A 501 -10.13 11.05 -19.33
CA VAL A 501 -10.52 10.08 -20.37
C VAL A 501 -11.39 10.76 -21.42
N ALA A 502 -12.39 11.55 -21.02
CA ALA A 502 -13.26 12.27 -21.95
C ALA A 502 -12.47 13.24 -22.83
N ARG A 503 -11.59 14.07 -22.25
CA ARG A 503 -10.76 15.03 -23.00
C ARG A 503 -9.88 14.32 -24.02
N ILE A 504 -9.16 13.28 -23.60
CA ILE A 504 -8.18 12.61 -24.47
C ILE A 504 -8.87 11.81 -25.58
N VAL A 505 -9.95 11.06 -25.26
CA VAL A 505 -10.71 10.31 -26.26
C VAL A 505 -11.42 11.21 -27.27
N TRP A 506 -11.88 12.39 -26.82
CA TRP A 506 -12.49 13.40 -27.68
C TRP A 506 -11.47 14.05 -28.62
N ARG A 507 -10.27 14.39 -28.16
CA ARG A 507 -9.32 15.17 -28.98
C ARG A 507 -8.33 14.34 -29.79
N TYR A 508 -8.04 13.10 -29.37
CA TYR A 508 -6.97 12.31 -29.96
C TYR A 508 -7.43 10.94 -30.48
N THR A 509 -6.71 10.45 -31.48
CA THR A 509 -6.56 9.02 -31.75
C THR A 509 -5.23 8.56 -31.15
N PHE A 510 -5.21 7.38 -30.55
CA PHE A 510 -3.98 6.83 -29.96
C PHE A 510 -3.93 5.31 -30.07
N HIS A 511 -2.72 4.77 -30.09
CA HIS A 511 -2.44 3.34 -30.13
C HIS A 511 -1.10 3.04 -29.43
N LEU A 512 -0.84 1.76 -29.13
CA LEU A 512 0.47 1.34 -28.62
C LEU A 512 1.58 1.73 -29.59
N ALA A 513 2.70 2.19 -29.06
CA ALA A 513 3.86 2.53 -29.87
C ALA A 513 4.38 1.31 -30.66
N PRO A 514 4.99 1.51 -31.85
CA PRO A 514 5.56 0.42 -32.63
C PRO A 514 6.54 -0.44 -31.82
N GLY A 515 6.41 -1.76 -31.91
CA GLY A 515 7.26 -2.71 -31.19
C GLY A 515 6.79 -3.09 -29.78
N TYR A 516 5.68 -2.49 -29.31
CA TYR A 516 5.06 -2.84 -28.04
C TYR A 516 3.77 -3.64 -28.24
N ASP A 517 3.59 -4.69 -27.44
CA ASP A 517 2.45 -5.62 -27.49
C ASP A 517 1.48 -5.45 -26.30
N GLY A 518 1.77 -4.48 -25.42
CA GLY A 518 0.97 -4.19 -24.23
C GLY A 518 1.34 -5.02 -23.00
N HIS A 519 2.21 -6.02 -23.09
CA HIS A 519 2.56 -6.85 -21.94
C HIS A 519 3.35 -6.10 -20.86
N ASN A 520 4.03 -5.01 -21.20
CA ASN A 520 4.81 -4.20 -20.24
C ASN A 520 3.97 -3.66 -19.08
N MET A 521 2.72 -3.26 -19.33
CA MET A 521 1.87 -2.65 -18.30
C MET A 521 1.63 -3.59 -17.12
N GLU A 522 1.42 -4.88 -17.38
CA GLU A 522 1.27 -5.93 -16.36
C GLU A 522 2.63 -6.54 -15.95
N GLY A 523 3.50 -6.76 -16.94
CA GLY A 523 4.82 -7.38 -16.80
C GLY A 523 5.75 -6.61 -15.88
N ASP A 524 5.71 -5.28 -15.94
CA ASP A 524 6.59 -4.40 -15.16
C ASP A 524 5.92 -3.85 -13.89
N LYS A 525 4.60 -4.09 -13.71
CA LYS A 525 3.83 -3.61 -12.55
C LYS A 525 4.35 -4.15 -11.23
N VAL A 526 4.66 -3.31 -10.26
CA VAL A 526 5.14 -3.78 -8.95
C VAL A 526 4.16 -3.47 -7.82
N ASP A 527 4.10 -4.36 -6.85
CA ASP A 527 3.31 -4.25 -5.62
C ASP A 527 4.18 -3.68 -4.49
N ARG A 528 4.02 -2.39 -4.21
CA ARG A 528 4.73 -1.65 -3.16
C ARG A 528 3.72 -1.03 -2.20
N PHE A 529 2.87 -1.87 -1.62
CA PHE A 529 1.62 -1.56 -0.90
C PHE A 529 0.48 -1.11 -1.83
N THR A 530 0.75 -0.18 -2.73
CA THR A 530 -0.10 0.11 -3.90
C THR A 530 0.59 -0.37 -5.17
N ALA A 531 -0.20 -0.64 -6.21
CA ALA A 531 0.30 -0.92 -7.53
C ALA A 531 1.09 0.28 -8.06
N PHE A 532 2.32 0.04 -8.48
CA PHE A 532 3.06 0.95 -9.34
C PHE A 532 2.93 0.43 -10.77
N PRO A 533 2.35 1.21 -11.70
CA PRO A 533 2.10 0.77 -13.07
C PRO A 533 3.40 0.43 -13.82
N GLY A 534 3.31 -0.52 -14.75
CA GLY A 534 4.34 -0.70 -15.78
C GLY A 534 4.27 0.42 -16.84
N ILE A 535 5.22 0.44 -17.76
CA ILE A 535 5.25 1.46 -18.83
C ILE A 535 4.08 1.26 -19.82
N VAL A 536 3.52 2.37 -20.31
CA VAL A 536 2.45 2.35 -21.33
C VAL A 536 2.82 3.31 -22.46
N PRO A 537 3.62 2.83 -23.45
CA PRO A 537 4.09 3.67 -24.54
C PRO A 537 3.02 3.81 -25.61
N LEU A 538 2.56 5.05 -25.83
CA LEU A 538 1.50 5.40 -26.78
C LEU A 538 2.00 6.39 -27.82
N CYS A 539 1.44 6.31 -29.02
CA CYS A 539 1.53 7.35 -30.04
C CYS A 539 0.17 8.04 -30.13
N PHE A 540 0.18 9.38 -30.07
CA PHE A 540 -1.02 10.20 -30.18
C PHE A 540 -1.04 10.92 -31.54
N LYS A 541 -2.24 11.10 -32.10
CA LYS A 541 -2.51 11.99 -33.23
C LYS A 541 -3.74 12.83 -32.94
N LEU A 542 -3.73 14.09 -33.34
CA LEU A 542 -4.92 14.93 -33.27
C LEU A 542 -6.02 14.29 -34.14
N ARG A 543 -7.24 14.29 -33.61
CA ARG A 543 -8.43 13.90 -34.37
C ARG A 543 -8.84 15.09 -35.23
N ASP A 544 -9.21 14.79 -36.48
CA ASP A 544 -9.74 15.77 -37.44
C ASP A 544 -11.09 16.36 -37.00
#